data_AF-A0A856MPN8-F1
#
_entry.id   AF-A0A856MPN8-F1
#
_cell.length_a   1.000
_cell.length_b   1.000
_cell.length_c   1.000
_cell.angle_alpha   90.00
_cell.angle_beta   90.00
_cell.angle_gamma   90.00
#
_symmetry.space_group_name_H-M   'P 1'
#
loop_
_entity.id
_entity.type
_entity.pdbx_description
1 polymer ?
#
loop_
_entity_poly.entity_id
_entity_poly.type
_entity_poly.pdbx_seq_one_letter_code
_entity_poly.pdbx_strand_id
1 'polypeptide(L)' 'MPTVLERGDQYFRELWTGFTEGDRNLLQRLLQGETPTTQDKASVRKLVRKEILCKEGVEFQVPLVQKYVEQRLEEET' A
#
# COMPACT_ATOMS: atom_id res chain seq x y z
N MET A 1 7.97 -16.22 8.54
CA MET A 1 7.88 -14.84 8.01
C MET A 1 9.09 -14.05 8.53
N PRO A 2 9.74 -13.18 7.73
CA PRO A 2 11.09 -12.73 8.08
C PRO A 2 11.04 -11.64 9.16
N THR A 3 11.97 -11.78 10.11
CA THR A 3 12.20 -11.03 11.36
C THR A 3 12.31 -9.50 11.23
N VAL A 4 12.24 -8.97 10.00
CA VAL A 4 12.29 -7.54 9.67
C VAL A 4 10.92 -6.88 9.81
N LEU A 5 9.84 -7.58 9.42
CA LEU A 5 8.48 -7.08 9.64
C LEU A 5 8.18 -7.00 11.14
N GLU A 6 8.67 -7.95 11.94
CA GLU A 6 8.50 -7.93 13.41
C GLU A 6 9.22 -6.76 14.10
N ARG A 7 10.41 -6.36 13.62
CA ARG A 7 11.13 -5.19 14.17
C ARG A 7 10.56 -3.86 13.68
N GLY A 8 9.98 -3.83 12.49
CA GLY A 8 9.31 -2.67 11.91
C GLY A 8 7.79 -2.65 12.09
N ASP A 9 7.23 -3.58 12.88
CA ASP A 9 5.80 -3.87 12.90
C ASP A 9 4.97 -2.65 13.26
N GLN A 10 5.48 -1.84 14.20
CA GLN A 10 4.82 -0.59 14.57
C GLN A 10 4.69 0.38 13.38
N TYR A 11 5.74 0.57 12.59
CA TYR A 11 5.67 1.42 11.40
C TYR A 11 4.64 0.91 10.39
N PHE A 12 4.67 -0.40 10.08
CA PHE A 12 3.74 -0.97 9.11
C PHE A 12 2.29 -0.99 9.63
N ARG A 13 2.09 -1.17 10.94
CA ARG A 13 0.78 -1.08 11.58
C ARG A 13 0.24 0.34 11.53
N GLU A 14 1.03 1.34 11.91
CA GLU A 14 0.66 2.77 11.80
C GLU A 14 0.39 3.17 10.35
N LEU A 15 1.17 2.63 9.41
CA LEU A 15 0.95 2.82 7.99
C LEU A 15 -0.43 2.29 7.55
N TRP A 16 -0.75 1.04 7.91
CA TRP A 16 -2.02 0.38 7.57
C TRP A 16 -3.25 1.07 8.16
N THR A 17 -3.16 1.48 9.43
CA THR A 17 -4.25 2.17 10.11
C THR A 17 -4.45 3.59 9.58
N GLY A 18 -3.41 4.20 8.99
CA GLY A 18 -3.48 5.49 8.31
C GLY A 18 -4.01 5.44 6.87
N PHE A 19 -4.31 4.26 6.33
CA PHE A 19 -4.93 4.08 5.03
C PHE A 19 -6.46 4.13 5.15
N THR A 20 -7.08 4.88 4.25
CA THR A 20 -8.52 4.87 4.06
C THR A 20 -8.93 3.64 3.24
N GLU A 21 -10.22 3.31 3.24
CA GLU A 21 -10.76 2.26 2.38
C GLU A 21 -10.43 2.50 0.90
N GLY A 22 -10.53 3.75 0.43
CA GLY A 22 -10.14 4.11 -0.93
C GLY A 22 -8.65 3.93 -1.22
N ASP A 23 -7.78 4.10 -0.22
CA ASP A 23 -6.35 3.79 -0.37
C ASP A 23 -6.15 2.27 -0.48
N ARG A 24 -6.79 1.48 0.37
CA ARG A 24 -6.68 0.01 0.37
C ARG A 24 -7.22 -0.60 -0.93
N ASN A 25 -8.38 -0.15 -1.40
CA ASN A 25 -8.98 -0.57 -2.67
C ASN A 25 -8.09 -0.24 -3.88
N LEU A 26 -7.38 0.90 -3.85
CA LEU A 26 -6.40 1.23 -4.87
C LEU A 26 -5.19 0.29 -4.80
N LEU A 27 -4.60 0.12 -3.62
CA LEU A 27 -3.42 -0.73 -3.42
C LEU A 27 -3.69 -2.19 -3.80
N GLN A 28 -4.88 -2.71 -3.47
CA GLN A 28 -5.33 -4.04 -3.89
C GLN A 28 -5.39 -4.18 -5.41
N ARG A 29 -6.00 -3.22 -6.12
CA ARG A 29 -6.03 -3.24 -7.58
C ARG A 29 -4.63 -3.17 -8.18
N LEU A 30 -3.74 -2.34 -7.63
CA LEU A 30 -2.35 -2.28 -8.08
C LEU A 30 -1.63 -3.63 -7.92
N LEU A 31 -1.85 -4.36 -6.82
CA LEU A 31 -1.31 -5.71 -6.63
C LEU A 31 -1.83 -6.71 -7.69
N GLN A 32 -3.02 -6.49 -8.22
CA GLN A 32 -3.62 -7.30 -9.29
C GLN A 32 -3.16 -6.88 -10.71
N GLY A 33 -2.25 -5.90 -10.83
CA GLY A 33 -1.83 -5.34 -12.12
C GLY A 33 -2.78 -4.26 -12.67
N GLU A 34 -3.72 -3.83 -11.84
CA GLU A 34 -4.59 -2.66 -11.96
C GLU A 34 -3.83 -1.39 -12.40
N THR A 35 -4.41 -0.53 -13.24
CA THR A 35 -3.93 0.87 -13.35
C THR A 35 -4.87 1.82 -12.63
N PRO A 36 -4.35 2.87 -11.94
CA PRO A 36 -5.19 3.85 -11.28
C PRO A 36 -6.12 4.58 -12.26
N THR A 37 -7.34 4.83 -11.84
CA THR A 37 -8.33 5.60 -12.61
C THR A 37 -8.32 7.07 -12.21
N THR A 38 -9.10 7.90 -12.91
CA THR A 38 -9.23 9.33 -12.56
C THR A 38 -9.83 9.56 -11.17
N GLN A 39 -10.66 8.62 -10.67
CA GLN A 39 -11.24 8.68 -9.33
C GLN A 39 -10.19 8.48 -8.23
N ASP A 40 -9.11 7.77 -8.55
CA ASP A 40 -8.03 7.41 -7.62
C ASP A 40 -7.02 8.55 -7.41
N LYS A 41 -7.15 9.66 -8.15
CA LYS A 41 -6.16 10.76 -8.18
C LYS A 41 -5.85 11.36 -6.81
N ALA A 42 -6.79 11.34 -5.87
CA ALA A 42 -6.55 11.79 -4.49
C ALA A 42 -5.68 10.78 -3.73
N SER A 43 -6.06 9.51 -3.76
CA SER A 43 -5.35 8.39 -3.13
C SER A 43 -3.94 8.24 -3.69
N VAL A 44 -3.77 8.25 -5.02
CA VAL A 44 -2.45 8.20 -5.68
C VAL A 44 -1.56 9.33 -5.17
N ARG A 45 -2.03 10.60 -5.22
CA ARG A 45 -1.22 11.74 -4.75
C ARG A 45 -0.86 11.61 -3.27
N LYS A 46 -1.77 11.12 -2.44
CA LYS A 46 -1.52 10.89 -1.00
C LYS A 46 -0.46 9.81 -0.80
N LEU A 47 -0.58 8.68 -1.48
CA LEU A 47 0.33 7.53 -1.37
C LEU A 47 1.71 7.83 -1.93
N VAL A 48 1.82 8.61 -3.02
CA VAL A 48 3.11 9.10 -3.53
C VAL A 48 3.77 10.07 -2.55
N ARG A 49 3.01 11.00 -1.96
CA ARG A 49 3.55 11.92 -0.94
C ARG A 49 4.02 11.21 0.33
N LYS A 50 3.43 10.06 0.63
CA LYS A 50 3.83 9.17 1.74
C LYS A 50 4.93 8.19 1.34
N GLU A 51 5.48 8.28 0.13
CA GLU A 51 6.52 7.40 -0.40
C GLU A 51 6.13 5.91 -0.41
N ILE A 52 4.83 5.64 -0.54
CA ILE A 52 4.28 4.28 -0.65
C ILE A 52 4.30 3.83 -2.10
N LEU A 53 3.91 4.73 -3.01
CA LEU A 53 3.97 4.53 -4.45
C LEU A 53 5.08 5.39 -5.05
N CYS A 54 5.69 4.90 -6.12
CA CYS A 54 6.61 5.66 -6.99
C CYS A 54 5.91 6.90 -7.55
N LYS A 55 6.68 7.87 -8.09
CA LYS A 55 6.14 9.16 -8.58
C LYS A 55 5.06 8.98 -9.65
N GLU A 56 5.15 7.92 -10.42
CA GLU A 56 4.23 7.50 -11.48
C GLU A 56 2.89 7.00 -10.92
N GLY A 57 2.86 6.60 -9.64
CA GLY A 57 1.65 6.21 -8.92
C GLY A 57 1.12 4.82 -9.25
N VAL A 58 1.91 4.01 -9.96
CA VAL A 58 1.52 2.67 -10.46
C VAL A 58 2.26 1.53 -9.77
N GLU A 59 3.39 1.82 -9.13
CA GLU A 59 4.25 0.81 -8.50
C GLU A 59 4.54 1.19 -7.05
N PHE A 60 4.74 0.18 -6.20
CA PHE A 60 5.17 0.38 -4.84
C PHE A 60 6.63 0.84 -4.81
N GLN A 61 6.91 1.90 -4.07
CA GLN A 61 8.28 2.42 -3.91
C GLN A 61 9.13 1.51 -3.03
N VAL A 62 8.51 0.83 -2.06
CA VAL A 62 9.21 -0.04 -1.10
C VAL A 62 8.65 -1.46 -1.19
N PRO A 63 9.43 -2.46 -1.65
CA PRO A 63 8.96 -3.85 -1.81
C PRO A 63 8.45 -4.50 -0.51
N LEU A 64 8.98 -4.08 0.65
CA LEU A 64 8.49 -4.57 1.94
C LEU A 64 7.08 -4.08 2.26
N VAL A 65 6.73 -2.85 1.85
CA VAL A 65 5.38 -2.32 2.02
C VAL A 65 4.40 -3.08 1.15
N GLN A 66 4.79 -3.39 -0.10
CA GLN A 66 3.98 -4.23 -1.00
C GLN A 66 3.64 -5.58 -0.35
N LYS A 67 4.66 -6.31 0.12
CA LYS A 67 4.48 -7.62 0.79
C LYS A 67 3.61 -7.54 2.04
N TYR A 68 3.72 -6.45 2.79
CA TYR A 68 2.92 -6.24 3.98
C TYR A 68 1.45 -5.96 3.65
N VAL A 69 1.18 -5.15 2.62
CA VAL A 69 -0.18 -4.89 2.13
C VAL A 69 -0.82 -6.16 1.58
N GLU A 70 -0.06 -6.94 0.81
CA GLU A 70 -0.48 -8.26 0.30
C GLU A 70 -0.92 -9.19 1.44
N GLN A 71 -0.08 -9.37 2.47
CA GLN A 71 -0.43 -10.19 3.65
C GLN A 71 -1.69 -9.71 4.36
N ARG A 72 -1.86 -8.39 4.54
CA ARG A 72 -3.03 -7.85 5.25
C ARG A 72 -4.33 -8.01 4.48
N LEU A 73 -4.28 -7.94 3.16
CA LEU A 73 -5.45 -8.19 2.31
C LEU A 73 -5.81 -9.69 2.27
N GLU A 74 -4.81 -10.58 2.30
CA GLU A 74 -5.03 -12.03 2.44
C GLU A 74 -5.67 -12.39 3.79
N GLU A 75 -5.29 -11.73 4.89
CA GLU A 75 -5.87 -11.94 6.22
C GLU A 75 -7.30 -11.40 6.38
N GLU A 76 -7.70 -10.41 5.55
CA GLU A 76 -9.03 -9.78 5.57
C GLU A 76 -10.06 -10.52 4.66
N THR A 77 -9.63 -11.51 3.87
CA THR A 77 -10.47 -12.29 2.91
C THR A 77 -10.92 -13.63 3.48
#